data_AF-A0A382FQB6-F1
#
_entry.id   AF-A0A382FQB6-F1
#
_cell.length_a   1.000
_cell.length_b   1.000
_cell.length_c   1.000
_cell.angle_alpha   90.00
_cell.angle_beta   90.00
_cell.angle_gamma   90.00
#
_symmetry.space_group_name_H-M   'P 1'
#
loop_
_entity.id
_entity.type
_entity.pdbx_description
1 polymer ?
#
loop_
_entity_poly.entity_id
_entity_poly.type
_entity_poly.pdbx_seq_one_letter_code
_entity_poly.pdbx_strand_id
1 'polypeptide(L)'
;MPKLVLSLLAFSLLILFQQSSYGFIEGTEVPTISNFPLEIESDIISFDLPNKETLTKRYLVYGSGSLNNAYSDTKNIAYGINSNNGFFSVGVLTESDASKLKLKGYYVIEDFPLDFHS
;
A
#
# COMPACT_ATOMS: atom_id res chain seq x y z
N MET A 1 40.00 -33.10 16.01
CA MET A 1 38.84 -32.82 15.12
C MET A 1 38.69 -31.31 14.83
N PRO A 2 39.75 -30.60 14.42
CA PRO A 2 39.70 -29.12 14.32
C PRO A 2 38.87 -28.64 13.12
N LYS A 3 38.85 -29.42 12.02
CA LYS A 3 38.11 -29.08 10.80
C LYS A 3 36.59 -29.02 11.02
N LEU A 4 36.07 -29.89 11.88
CA LEU A 4 34.64 -29.95 12.22
C LEU A 4 34.23 -28.77 13.09
N VAL A 5 35.07 -28.41 14.07
CA VAL A 5 34.89 -27.22 14.91
C VAL A 5 34.92 -25.94 14.05
N LEU A 6 35.84 -25.86 13.09
CA LEU A 6 35.93 -24.71 12.20
C LEU A 6 34.71 -24.59 11.28
N SER A 7 34.20 -25.71 10.78
CA SER A 7 32.97 -25.74 9.98
C SER A 7 31.75 -25.29 10.77
N LEU A 8 31.64 -25.71 12.04
CA LEU A 8 30.52 -25.36 12.91
C LEU A 8 30.56 -23.87 13.33
N LEU A 9 31.77 -23.35 13.55
CA LEU A 9 32.00 -21.93 13.83
C LEU A 9 31.60 -21.07 12.62
N ALA A 10 32.06 -21.45 11.42
CA ALA A 10 31.71 -20.74 10.19
C ALA A 10 30.19 -20.74 9.94
N PHE A 11 29.51 -21.86 10.22
CA PHE A 11 28.06 -21.95 10.11
C PHE A 11 27.33 -21.04 11.12
N SER A 12 27.81 -20.96 12.37
CA SER A 12 27.22 -20.06 13.37
C SER A 12 27.37 -18.58 13.00
N LEU A 13 28.48 -18.20 12.34
CA LEU A 13 28.67 -16.82 11.87
C LEU A 13 27.65 -16.42 10.80
N LEU A 14 27.13 -17.35 10.00
CA LEU A 14 26.12 -17.06 8.97
C LEU A 14 24.77 -16.61 9.58
N ILE A 15 24.44 -17.08 10.78
CA ILE A 15 23.19 -16.72 11.47
C ILE A 15 23.20 -15.23 11.87
N LEU A 16 24.38 -14.65 12.12
CA LEU A 16 24.53 -13.22 12.46
C LEU A 16 24.21 -12.29 11.28
N PHE A 17 24.22 -12.80 10.05
CA PHE A 17 23.88 -12.04 8.84
C PHE A 17 22.42 -12.23 8.41
N GLN A 18 21.62 -13.00 9.15
CA GLN A 18 20.19 -13.07 8.90
C GLN A 18 19.53 -11.78 9.39
N GLN A 19 19.31 -10.84 8.46
CA GLN A 19 18.36 -9.75 8.68
C GLN A 19 16.97 -10.35 8.89
N SER A 20 16.18 -9.76 9.79
CA SER A 20 14.82 -10.20 10.07
C SER A 20 13.95 -10.10 8.81
N SER A 21 13.78 -11.24 8.13
CA SER A 21 12.77 -11.39 7.09
C SER A 21 11.42 -11.58 7.77
N TYR A 22 10.70 -10.47 7.98
CA TYR A 22 9.30 -10.54 8.35
C TYR A 22 8.49 -10.93 7.12
N GLY A 23 8.11 -12.20 7.03
CA GLY A 23 6.97 -12.57 6.18
C GLY A 23 5.72 -11.94 6.78
N PHE A 24 4.92 -11.27 5.95
CA PHE A 24 3.60 -10.78 6.35
C PHE A 24 2.76 -11.99 6.75
N ILE A 25 2.61 -12.24 8.05
CA ILE A 25 1.62 -13.17 8.57
C ILE A 25 0.35 -12.35 8.66
N GLU A 26 -0.44 -12.39 7.59
CA GLU A 26 -1.81 -11.90 7.61
C GLU A 26 -2.54 -12.68 8.70
N GLY A 27 -2.70 -12.07 9.87
CA GLY A 27 -3.70 -12.52 10.82
C GLY A 27 -5.02 -12.45 10.09
N THR A 28 -5.75 -13.56 10.05
CA THR A 28 -7.11 -13.63 9.50
C THR A 28 -8.08 -12.88 10.42
N GLU A 29 -7.80 -11.63 10.73
CA GLU A 29 -8.82 -10.72 11.18
C GLU A 29 -9.54 -10.25 9.93
N VAL A 30 -10.51 -11.08 9.53
CA VAL A 30 -11.57 -10.68 8.60
C VAL A 30 -11.99 -9.28 9.01
N PRO A 31 -11.85 -8.25 8.15
CA PRO A 31 -12.40 -6.96 8.46
C PRO A 31 -13.86 -7.22 8.73
N THR A 32 -14.36 -6.92 9.92
CA THR A 32 -15.79 -6.84 10.15
C THR A 32 -16.26 -5.72 9.22
N ILE A 33 -16.61 -6.08 7.98
CA ILE A 33 -17.28 -5.22 7.04
C ILE A 33 -18.55 -4.88 7.79
N SER A 34 -18.58 -3.67 8.35
CA SER A 34 -19.77 -3.11 8.95
C SER A 34 -20.90 -3.34 7.96
N ASN A 35 -21.92 -4.09 8.39
CA ASN A 35 -23.06 -4.48 7.56
C ASN A 35 -23.64 -3.25 6.85
N PHE A 36 -23.20 -3.00 5.62
CA PHE A 36 -23.94 -2.19 4.69
C PHE A 36 -24.96 -3.15 4.08
N PRO A 37 -26.27 -2.94 4.28
CA PRO A 37 -27.26 -3.79 3.64
C PRO A 37 -27.16 -3.58 2.14
N LEU A 38 -26.55 -4.54 1.44
CA LEU A 38 -26.50 -4.58 -0.01
C LEU A 38 -27.60 -5.53 -0.48
N GLU A 39 -28.76 -4.98 -0.81
CA GLU A 39 -29.77 -5.69 -1.59
C GLU A 39 -29.30 -5.71 -3.06
N ILE A 40 -28.97 -6.90 -3.55
CA ILE A 40 -28.58 -7.14 -4.94
C ILE A 40 -29.82 -7.68 -5.67
N GLU A 41 -30.55 -6.79 -6.35
CA GLU A 41 -31.62 -7.14 -7.28
C GLU A 41 -31.12 -7.28 -8.74
N SER A 42 -31.35 -8.46 -9.28
CA SER A 42 -31.27 -8.84 -10.70
C SER A 42 -32.18 -7.98 -11.60
N ASP A 43 -31.73 -7.55 -12.79
CA ASP A 43 -32.44 -6.90 -13.94
C ASP A 43 -33.54 -5.82 -13.66
N ILE A 44 -33.77 -5.49 -12.39
CA ILE A 44 -34.60 -4.41 -11.83
C ILE A 44 -33.69 -3.28 -11.35
N ILE A 45 -32.41 -3.56 -11.12
CA ILE A 45 -31.43 -2.56 -10.69
C ILE A 45 -30.98 -1.71 -11.87
N SER A 46 -31.61 -0.55 -12.00
CA SER A 46 -30.91 0.64 -12.46
C SER A 46 -30.01 1.13 -11.33
N PHE A 47 -28.70 1.02 -11.52
CA PHE A 47 -27.73 1.66 -10.65
C PHE A 47 -27.76 3.16 -10.93
N ASP A 48 -28.57 3.90 -10.18
CA ASP A 48 -28.50 5.35 -10.17
C ASP A 48 -27.26 5.74 -9.34
N LEU A 49 -26.10 5.64 -10.00
CA LEU A 49 -24.83 6.09 -9.45
C LEU A 49 -25.06 7.52 -8.98
N PRO A 50 -24.91 7.85 -7.67
CA PRO A 50 -25.07 9.21 -7.20
C PRO A 50 -24.20 10.11 -8.07
N ASN A 51 -24.89 10.97 -8.83
CA ASN A 51 -24.29 11.88 -9.78
C ASN A 51 -23.22 12.69 -9.03
N LYS A 52 -21.94 12.40 -9.34
CA LYS A 52 -20.74 12.93 -8.67
C LYS A 52 -20.52 12.52 -7.20
N GLU A 53 -20.50 11.24 -6.88
CA GLU A 53 -19.44 10.84 -5.96
C GLU A 53 -18.10 11.12 -6.66
N THR A 54 -17.33 12.06 -6.13
CA THR A 54 -15.95 12.28 -6.62
C THR A 54 -15.25 10.93 -6.54
N LEU A 55 -15.06 10.29 -7.70
CA LEU A 55 -14.43 8.99 -7.85
C LEU A 55 -13.02 9.07 -7.27
N THR A 56 -12.95 8.84 -5.96
CA THR A 56 -11.71 8.82 -5.21
C THR A 56 -11.23 7.39 -5.27
N LYS A 57 -9.99 7.22 -5.71
CA LYS A 57 -9.35 5.93 -5.83
C LYS A 57 -8.12 5.91 -4.94
N ARG A 58 -7.63 4.71 -4.63
CA ARG A 58 -6.39 4.55 -3.89
C ARG A 58 -5.22 4.65 -4.88
N TYR A 59 -4.22 5.44 -4.55
CA TYR A 59 -3.02 5.63 -5.37
C TYR A 59 -1.77 5.40 -4.54
N LEU A 60 -0.80 4.74 -5.16
CA LEU A 60 0.59 4.71 -4.74
C LEU A 60 1.30 5.94 -5.29
N VAL A 61 2.01 6.67 -4.44
CA VAL A 61 2.78 7.86 -4.82
C VAL A 61 4.17 7.78 -4.24
N TYR A 62 5.19 8.00 -5.06
CA TYR A 62 6.57 8.01 -4.61
C TYR A 62 7.44 8.95 -5.46
N GLY A 63 8.57 9.36 -4.89
CA GLY A 63 9.53 10.22 -5.58
C GLY A 63 10.56 10.82 -4.64
N SER A 64 11.43 11.66 -5.20
CA SER A 64 12.45 12.37 -4.45
C SER A 64 11.86 13.46 -3.53
N GLY A 65 12.54 13.72 -2.41
CA GLY A 65 12.11 14.71 -1.42
C GLY A 65 11.25 14.10 -0.31
N SER A 66 10.55 14.95 0.43
CA SER A 66 9.71 14.56 1.56
C SER A 66 8.24 14.47 1.16
N LEU A 67 7.49 13.58 1.82
CA LEU A 67 6.03 13.47 1.77
C LEU A 67 5.35 14.84 1.93
N ASN A 68 5.88 15.69 2.82
CA ASN A 68 5.32 17.02 3.10
C ASN A 68 5.47 18.01 1.92
N ASN A 69 6.31 17.69 0.93
CA ASN A 69 6.43 18.49 -0.30
C ASN A 69 5.37 18.08 -1.33
N ALA A 70 4.97 16.80 -1.31
CA ALA A 70 3.98 16.26 -2.22
C ALA A 70 2.56 16.72 -1.83
N TYR A 71 2.25 16.67 -0.53
CA TYR A 71 0.92 16.93 0.01
C TYR A 71 0.89 18.13 0.95
N SER A 72 -0.15 18.96 0.84
CA SER A 72 -0.40 20.07 1.77
C SER A 72 -1.02 19.62 3.09
N ASP A 73 -1.72 18.48 3.08
CA ASP A 73 -2.26 17.82 4.25
C ASP A 73 -2.09 16.29 4.14
N THR A 74 -2.13 15.59 5.27
CA THR A 74 -2.00 14.13 5.31
C THR A 74 -3.34 13.43 5.57
N LYS A 75 -4.47 14.14 5.50
CA LYS A 75 -5.78 13.60 5.90
C LYS A 75 -6.21 12.43 5.03
N ASN A 76 -5.81 12.47 3.76
CA ASN A 76 -6.18 11.46 2.76
C ASN A 76 -5.06 10.43 2.50
N ILE A 77 -4.04 10.39 3.36
CA ILE A 77 -2.92 9.44 3.25
C ILE A 77 -3.19 8.30 4.23
N ALA A 78 -3.38 7.09 3.69
CA ALA A 78 -3.56 5.88 4.48
C ALA A 78 -2.23 5.37 5.04
N TYR A 79 -1.15 5.51 4.28
CA TYR A 79 0.19 5.10 4.70
C TYR A 79 1.25 6.01 4.06
N GLY A 80 2.32 6.30 4.79
CA GLY A 80 3.41 7.12 4.27
C GLY A 80 4.72 6.85 5.00
N ILE A 81 5.80 6.75 4.24
CA ILE A 81 7.17 6.65 4.74
C ILE A 81 8.04 7.74 4.10
N ASN A 82 8.95 8.28 4.90
CA ASN A 82 9.98 9.22 4.46
C ASN A 82 11.35 8.61 4.65
N SER A 83 12.24 8.87 3.70
CA SER A 83 13.66 8.57 3.79
C SER A 83 14.47 9.82 3.44
N ASN A 84 15.78 9.76 3.66
CA ASN A 84 16.67 10.86 3.26
C ASN A 84 16.68 11.10 1.74
N ASN A 85 16.28 10.10 0.93
CA ASN A 85 16.41 10.12 -0.52
C ASN A 85 15.05 10.17 -1.26
N GLY A 86 13.94 10.26 -0.54
CA GLY A 86 12.61 10.19 -1.14
C GLY A 86 11.54 9.75 -0.17
N PHE A 87 10.32 9.65 -0.68
CA PHE A 87 9.15 9.20 0.06
C PHE A 87 8.36 8.17 -0.75
N PHE A 88 7.50 7.47 -0.01
CA PHE A 88 6.47 6.59 -0.57
C PHE A 88 5.19 6.76 0.25
N SER A 89 4.05 6.72 -0.41
CA SER A 89 2.75 6.81 0.24
C SER A 89 1.63 6.13 -0.51
N VAL A 90 0.62 5.71 0.24
CA VAL A 90 -0.68 5.21 -0.22
C VAL A 90 -1.72 6.24 0.21
N GLY A 91 -2.47 6.81 -0.73
CA GLY A 91 -3.51 7.80 -0.42
C GLY A 91 -4.77 7.61 -1.24
N VAL A 92 -5.91 8.06 -0.69
CA VAL A 92 -7.20 8.10 -1.39
C VAL A 92 -7.34 9.45 -2.05
N LEU A 93 -7.20 9.51 -3.37
CA LEU A 93 -7.12 10.76 -4.13
C LEU A 93 -8.18 10.80 -5.22
N THR A 94 -8.59 12.01 -5.60
CA THR A 94 -9.30 12.19 -6.87
C THR A 94 -8.33 12.02 -8.03
N GLU A 95 -8.83 11.66 -9.21
CA GLU A 95 -8.02 11.61 -10.44
C GLU A 95 -7.34 12.97 -10.73
N SER A 96 -8.01 14.07 -10.37
CA SER A 96 -7.44 15.42 -10.52
C SER A 96 -6.24 15.65 -9.63
N ASP A 97 -6.26 15.17 -8.38
CA ASP A 97 -5.15 15.33 -7.44
C ASP A 97 -4.00 14.39 -7.78
N ALA A 98 -4.30 13.16 -8.20
CA ALA A 98 -3.33 12.23 -8.76
C ALA A 98 -2.60 12.83 -9.97
N SER A 99 -3.35 13.50 -10.86
CA SER A 99 -2.79 14.18 -12.04
C SER A 99 -1.91 15.37 -11.66
N LYS A 100 -2.30 16.17 -10.66
CA LYS A 100 -1.45 17.26 -10.13
C LYS A 100 -0.13 16.73 -9.59
N LEU A 101 -0.14 15.58 -8.89
CA LEU A 101 1.08 14.94 -8.38
C LEU A 101 1.99 14.45 -9.52
N LYS A 102 1.43 13.88 -10.59
CA LYS A 102 2.21 13.53 -11.79
C LYS A 102 2.85 14.76 -12.43
N LEU A 103 2.12 15.87 -12.53
CA LEU A 103 2.64 17.14 -13.07
C LEU A 103 3.75 17.74 -12.21
N LYS A 104 3.74 17.51 -10.89
CA LYS A 104 4.84 17.86 -9.98
C LYS A 104 6.08 16.96 -10.16
N GLY A 105 6.01 15.93 -10.99
CA GLY A 105 7.13 15.01 -11.26
C GLY A 105 7.18 13.78 -10.35
N TYR A 106 6.11 13.50 -9.59
CA TYR A 106 6.03 12.29 -8.77
C TYR A 106 5.50 11.10 -9.58
N TYR A 107 5.94 9.91 -9.19
CA TYR A 107 5.36 8.67 -9.71
C TYR A 107 4.04 8.41 -9.01
N VAL A 108 2.98 8.21 -9.78
CA VAL A 108 1.61 8.01 -9.27
C VAL A 108 0.98 6.84 -10.01
N ILE A 109 0.64 5.80 -9.26
CA ILE A 109 0.09 4.53 -9.76
C ILE A 109 -1.26 4.31 -9.10
N GLU A 110 -2.31 4.10 -9.89
CA GLU A 110 -3.61 3.68 -9.37
C GLU A 110 -3.47 2.27 -8.76
N ASP A 111 -3.97 2.10 -7.53
CA ASP A 111 -4.00 0.81 -6.86
C ASP A 111 -5.29 0.08 -7.22
N PHE A 112 -5.18 -1.22 -7.47
CA PHE A 112 -6.28 -2.08 -7.90
C PHE A 112 -6.52 -3.17 -6.85
N PRO A 113 -7.79 -3.52 -6.56
CA PRO A 113 -8.07 -4.66 -5.70
C PRO A 113 -7.43 -5.92 -6.32
N LEU A 114 -6.66 -6.65 -5.51
CA LEU A 114 -6.13 -7.94 -5.92
C LEU A 114 -7.28 -8.93 -6.01
N ASP A 115 -7.56 -9.42 -7.23
CA ASP A 115 -8.48 -10.53 -7.45
C ASP A 115 -7.75 -11.82 -7.05
N PHE A 116 -8.02 -12.28 -5.83
CA PHE A 116 -7.64 -13.61 -5.42
C PHE A 116 -8.72 -14.56 -5.92
N HIS A 117 -8.50 -15.18 -7.07
CA HIS A 117 -9.35 -16.26 -7.56
C HIS A 117 -9.39 -17.39 -6.51
N SER A 118 -10.46 -17.41 -5.71
CA SER A 118 -10.75 -18.42 -4.68
C SER A 118 -11.65 -19.52 -5.21
#